data_AF-A0AAD9MPM6-F1
#
_entry.id   AF-A0AAD9MPM6-F1
#
_cell.length_a   1.000
_cell.length_b   1.000
_cell.length_c   1.000
_cell.angle_alpha   90.00
_cell.angle_beta   90.00
_cell.angle_gamma   90.00
#
_symmetry.space_group_name_H-M   'P 1'
#
loop_
_entity.id
_entity.type
_entity.pdbx_description
1 polymer ?
#
loop_
_entity_poly.entity_id
_entity_poly.type
_entity_poly.pdbx_seq_one_letter_code
_entity_poly.pdbx_strand_id
1 'polypeptide(L)'
;MWRDRKTSAMSLLMINLAVVDTLILFIWTSQTAIPAFCNYFKGCQLYNRIKPAFSVYGWPFATTFQLMGTWSIVSITFSRFVSVCWPSRATHLNNRRQVLIRTLVLHIACIVFSSLRFAEAHIVYDDKGNMLIRKTALAASEIFRYVYTLALYYFITYLLPLSLLIYFTVRLSTNLKEMNKKRQEMTKKAKERSDLTLSLVIVVVIFIFSQLFNPIRRVFFVMYGPITLRCGTPRFYFISWAVIFVNLNSACNFFIFCLCSPGFRRQLKQMVAKRGQIEPLGLSMTVNN
;
A
#
# COMPACT_ATOMS: atom_id res chain seq x y z
N MET A 1 -27.62 -9.28 11.79
CA MET A 1 -27.87 -8.40 10.62
C MET A 1 -27.04 -7.10 10.61
N TRP A 2 -27.23 -6.13 11.51
CA TRP A 2 -26.47 -4.87 11.49
C TRP A 2 -24.95 -5.01 11.75
N ARG A 3 -24.60 -5.96 12.62
CA ARG A 3 -23.21 -6.27 12.99
C ARG A 3 -22.45 -6.98 11.85
N ASP A 4 -23.15 -7.80 11.06
CA ASP A 4 -22.57 -8.52 9.92
C ASP A 4 -22.25 -7.56 8.75
N ARG A 5 -23.11 -6.55 8.50
CA ARG A 5 -22.88 -5.54 7.44
C ARG A 5 -21.66 -4.66 7.69
N LYS A 6 -21.44 -4.15 8.93
CA LYS A 6 -20.26 -3.33 9.27
C LYS A 6 -18.95 -4.13 9.23
N THR A 7 -19.01 -5.40 9.63
CA THR A 7 -17.86 -6.31 9.53
C THR A 7 -17.53 -6.59 8.07
N SER A 8 -18.54 -6.76 7.20
CA SER A 8 -18.35 -6.95 5.76
C SER A 8 -17.64 -5.77 5.08
N ALA A 9 -18.06 -4.53 5.33
CA ALA A 9 -17.46 -3.35 4.69
C ALA A 9 -16.00 -3.09 5.14
N MET A 10 -15.71 -3.28 6.43
CA MET A 10 -14.35 -3.15 6.95
C MET A 10 -13.43 -4.25 6.44
N SER A 11 -13.91 -5.49 6.39
CA SER A 11 -13.11 -6.59 5.87
C SER A 11 -12.82 -6.41 4.38
N LEU A 12 -13.74 -5.84 3.59
CA LEU A 12 -13.47 -5.51 2.18
C LEU A 12 -12.33 -4.51 2.01
N LEU A 13 -12.26 -3.47 2.87
CA LEU A 13 -11.14 -2.53 2.84
C LEU A 13 -9.81 -3.20 3.22
N MET A 14 -9.83 -4.10 4.20
CA MET A 14 -8.64 -4.86 4.60
C MET A 14 -8.17 -5.82 3.50
N ILE A 15 -9.09 -6.51 2.82
CA ILE A 15 -8.77 -7.36 1.66
C ILE A 15 -8.19 -6.52 0.53
N ASN A 16 -8.81 -5.38 0.22
CA ASN A 16 -8.30 -4.48 -0.81
C ASN A 16 -6.86 -4.05 -0.50
N LEU A 17 -6.60 -3.64 0.74
CA LEU A 17 -5.25 -3.27 1.17
C LEU A 17 -4.28 -4.46 1.07
N ALA A 18 -4.68 -5.67 1.48
CA ALA A 18 -3.83 -6.87 1.37
C ALA A 18 -3.47 -7.22 -0.09
N VAL A 19 -4.42 -7.05 -1.03
CA VAL A 19 -4.15 -7.23 -2.47
C VAL A 19 -3.14 -6.19 -2.95
N VAL A 20 -3.33 -4.93 -2.59
CA VAL A 20 -2.40 -3.85 -2.95
C VAL A 20 -1.01 -4.09 -2.35
N ASP A 21 -0.92 -4.45 -1.07
CA ASP A 21 0.34 -4.78 -0.39
C ASP A 21 1.05 -5.96 -1.04
N THR A 22 0.32 -6.98 -1.50
CA THR A 22 0.90 -8.11 -2.25
C THR A 22 1.54 -7.65 -3.56
N LEU A 23 0.87 -6.74 -4.29
CA LEU A 23 1.40 -6.16 -5.54
C LEU A 23 2.64 -5.29 -5.27
N ILE A 24 2.64 -4.50 -4.19
CA ILE A 24 3.81 -3.72 -3.74
C ILE A 24 4.99 -4.66 -3.48
N LEU A 25 4.79 -5.70 -2.66
CA LEU A 25 5.83 -6.68 -2.33
C LEU A 25 6.39 -7.36 -3.57
N PHE A 26 5.51 -7.78 -4.49
CA PHE A 26 5.93 -8.43 -5.73
C PHE A 26 6.82 -7.52 -6.58
N ILE A 27 6.39 -6.28 -6.82
CA ILE A 27 7.12 -5.34 -7.69
C ILE A 27 8.44 -4.92 -7.04
N TRP A 28 8.45 -4.54 -5.77
CA TRP A 28 9.69 -4.11 -5.10
C TRP A 28 10.69 -5.25 -4.95
N THR A 29 10.22 -6.47 -4.67
CA THR A 29 11.09 -7.66 -4.62
C THR A 29 11.71 -7.92 -6.00
N SER A 30 10.92 -7.82 -7.07
CA SER A 30 11.43 -7.99 -8.44
C SER A 30 12.51 -6.95 -8.81
N GLN A 31 12.39 -5.73 -8.29
CA GLN A 31 13.32 -4.63 -8.58
C GLN A 31 14.55 -4.60 -7.69
N THR A 32 14.54 -5.27 -6.53
CA THR A 32 15.63 -5.17 -5.56
C THR A 32 16.27 -6.51 -5.20
N ALA A 33 15.48 -7.54 -4.91
CA ALA A 33 16.00 -8.85 -4.52
C ALA A 33 16.64 -9.59 -5.71
N ILE A 34 15.99 -9.59 -6.89
CA ILE A 34 16.53 -10.21 -8.11
C ILE A 34 17.88 -9.60 -8.52
N PRO A 35 18.05 -8.27 -8.64
CA PRO A 35 19.35 -7.68 -8.95
C PRO A 35 20.41 -7.98 -7.89
N ALA A 36 20.04 -7.97 -6.60
CA ALA A 36 20.97 -8.27 -5.52
C ALA A 36 21.50 -9.72 -5.62
N PHE A 37 20.59 -10.68 -5.82
CA PHE A 37 20.94 -12.09 -6.01
C PHE A 37 21.81 -12.30 -7.26
N CYS A 38 21.41 -11.70 -8.38
CA CYS A 38 22.13 -11.77 -9.65
C CYS A 38 23.54 -11.17 -9.59
N ASN A 39 23.72 -10.05 -8.87
CA ASN A 39 25.03 -9.45 -8.65
C ASN A 39 25.90 -10.33 -7.73
N TYR A 40 25.32 -10.93 -6.70
CA TYR A 40 26.04 -11.81 -5.77
C TYR A 40 26.59 -13.06 -6.46
N PHE A 41 25.75 -13.75 -7.26
CA PHE A 41 26.14 -14.97 -7.97
C PHE A 41 26.79 -14.73 -9.35
N LYS A 42 26.96 -13.47 -9.77
CA LYS A 42 27.48 -13.07 -11.10
C LYS A 42 26.77 -13.75 -12.29
N GLY A 43 25.51 -14.18 -12.10
CA GLY A 43 24.88 -15.22 -12.91
C GLY A 43 23.74 -14.79 -13.84
N CYS A 44 23.45 -13.50 -14.02
CA CYS A 44 22.26 -13.08 -14.77
C CYS A 44 22.55 -12.03 -15.85
N GLN A 45 23.19 -12.42 -16.95
CA GLN A 45 23.38 -11.52 -18.10
C GLN A 45 22.04 -11.04 -18.69
N LEU A 46 21.03 -11.90 -18.75
CA LEU A 46 19.69 -11.55 -19.22
C LEU A 46 19.05 -10.46 -18.34
N TYR A 47 19.17 -10.59 -17.02
CA TYR A 47 18.65 -9.59 -16.08
C TYR A 47 19.31 -8.23 -16.29
N ASN A 48 20.64 -8.18 -16.46
CA ASN A 48 21.35 -6.94 -16.70
C ASN A 48 20.92 -6.25 -18.00
N ARG A 49 20.53 -7.01 -19.04
CA ARG A 49 19.98 -6.48 -20.29
C ARG A 49 18.58 -5.88 -20.12
N ILE A 50 17.71 -6.52 -19.33
CA ILE A 50 16.31 -6.08 -19.13
C ILE A 50 16.12 -5.12 -17.95
N LYS A 51 17.11 -4.97 -17.07
CA LYS A 51 17.09 -4.10 -15.90
C LYS A 51 16.64 -2.66 -16.21
N PRO A 52 17.11 -2.00 -17.29
CA PRO A 52 16.63 -0.67 -17.66
C PRO A 52 15.12 -0.64 -17.92
N ALA A 53 14.56 -1.68 -18.56
CA ALA A 53 13.13 -1.79 -18.80
C ALA A 53 12.32 -1.98 -17.51
N PHE A 54 12.79 -2.84 -16.61
CA PHE A 54 12.20 -2.99 -15.28
C PHE A 54 12.24 -1.68 -14.48
N SER A 55 13.31 -0.89 -14.63
CA SER A 55 13.42 0.41 -13.97
C SER A 55 12.48 1.45 -14.56
N VAL A 56 12.32 1.52 -15.88
CA VAL A 56 11.46 2.53 -16.54
C VAL A 56 9.98 2.22 -16.34
N TYR A 57 9.56 0.98 -16.53
CA TYR A 57 8.15 0.61 -16.43
C TYR A 57 7.74 0.21 -15.03
N GLY A 58 8.61 -0.50 -14.31
CA GLY A 58 8.29 -0.98 -12.97
C GLY A 58 8.24 0.14 -11.93
N TRP A 59 9.02 1.22 -12.07
CA TRP A 59 9.03 2.33 -11.11
C TRP A 59 7.67 3.06 -11.02
N PRO A 60 7.04 3.46 -12.14
CA PRO A 60 5.68 3.99 -12.14
C PRO A 60 4.65 3.04 -11.54
N PHE A 61 4.73 1.73 -11.82
CA PHE A 61 3.83 0.75 -11.19
C PHE A 61 4.04 0.68 -9.68
N ALA A 62 5.28 0.59 -9.20
CA ALA A 62 5.61 0.53 -7.78
C ALA A 62 5.04 1.74 -7.02
N THR A 63 5.27 2.94 -7.57
CA THR A 63 4.78 4.20 -6.98
C THR A 63 3.25 4.30 -7.04
N THR A 64 2.61 3.79 -8.08
CA THR A 64 1.14 3.74 -8.19
C THR A 64 0.54 2.86 -7.10
N PHE A 65 1.03 1.62 -6.93
CA PHE A 65 0.51 0.73 -5.90
C PHE A 65 0.81 1.25 -4.50
N GLN A 66 1.98 1.85 -4.28
CA GLN A 66 2.30 2.51 -3.01
C GLN A 66 1.34 3.66 -2.68
N LEU A 67 0.95 4.45 -3.69
CA LEU A 67 -0.06 5.50 -3.54
C LEU A 67 -1.44 4.91 -3.23
N MET A 68 -1.85 3.85 -3.92
CA MET A 68 -3.11 3.14 -3.65
C MET A 68 -3.13 2.55 -2.24
N GLY A 69 -2.02 1.98 -1.77
CA GLY A 69 -1.87 1.43 -0.40
C GLY A 69 -2.01 2.52 0.65
N THR A 70 -1.32 3.65 0.45
CA THR A 70 -1.41 4.84 1.29
C THR A 70 -2.85 5.32 1.45
N TRP A 71 -3.55 5.54 0.34
CA TRP A 71 -4.95 6.01 0.37
C TRP A 71 -5.93 4.94 0.87
N SER A 72 -5.60 3.66 0.73
CA SER A 72 -6.36 2.56 1.34
C SER A 72 -6.27 2.60 2.88
N ILE A 73 -5.08 2.85 3.44
CA ILE A 73 -4.90 3.03 4.90
C ILE A 73 -5.70 4.25 5.37
N VAL A 74 -5.64 5.38 4.66
CA VAL A 74 -6.46 6.57 4.97
C VAL A 74 -7.96 6.22 4.96
N SER A 75 -8.43 5.48 3.94
CA SER A 75 -9.83 5.06 3.83
C SER A 75 -10.26 4.13 4.97
N ILE A 76 -9.40 3.20 5.41
CA ILE A 76 -9.64 2.34 6.57
C ILE A 76 -9.75 3.18 7.84
N THR A 77 -8.79 4.08 8.08
CA THR A 77 -8.76 4.94 9.26
C THR A 77 -9.96 5.88 9.30
N PHE A 78 -10.35 6.46 8.15
CA PHE A 78 -11.56 7.26 8.02
C PHE A 78 -12.82 6.45 8.35
N SER A 79 -12.95 5.25 7.78
CA SER A 79 -14.08 4.34 8.05
C SER A 79 -14.19 4.04 9.55
N ARG A 80 -13.05 3.88 10.24
CA ARG A 80 -12.98 3.60 11.67
C ARG A 80 -13.34 4.82 12.51
N PHE A 81 -12.79 5.97 12.15
CA PHE A 81 -13.14 7.26 12.72
C PHE A 81 -14.65 7.50 12.66
N VAL A 82 -15.27 7.37 11.48
CA VAL A 82 -16.72 7.54 11.31
C VAL A 82 -17.50 6.53 12.17
N SER A 83 -17.07 5.27 12.20
CA SER A 83 -17.74 4.22 12.99
C SER A 83 -17.75 4.48 14.49
N VAL A 84 -16.77 5.22 15.00
CA VAL A 84 -16.59 5.49 16.42
C VAL A 84 -17.10 6.86 16.80
N CYS A 85 -16.66 7.89 16.09
CA CYS A 85 -16.95 9.27 16.41
C CYS A 85 -18.33 9.70 15.90
N TRP A 86 -18.81 9.14 14.79
CA TRP A 86 -20.10 9.46 14.17
C TRP A 86 -20.97 8.23 13.90
N PRO A 87 -21.41 7.52 14.95
CA PRO A 87 -22.13 6.25 14.81
C PRO A 87 -23.42 6.34 14.00
N SER A 88 -24.12 7.49 14.05
CA SER A 88 -25.33 7.78 13.27
C SER A 88 -25.07 7.83 11.76
N ARG A 89 -23.95 8.45 11.35
CA ARG A 89 -23.55 8.57 9.93
C ARG A 89 -22.83 7.34 9.40
N ALA A 90 -22.23 6.53 10.27
CA ALA A 90 -21.49 5.32 9.89
C ALA A 90 -22.34 4.30 9.14
N THR A 91 -23.65 4.32 9.34
CA THR A 91 -24.62 3.46 8.69
C THR A 91 -24.67 3.69 7.18
N HIS A 92 -24.65 4.97 6.78
CA HIS A 92 -24.65 5.41 5.39
C HIS A 92 -23.24 5.37 4.80
N LEU A 93 -22.26 5.97 5.50
CA LEU A 93 -20.89 6.17 4.99
C LEU A 93 -20.04 4.90 4.92
N ASN A 94 -20.34 3.89 5.75
CA ASN A 94 -19.64 2.61 5.76
C ASN A 94 -20.53 1.46 5.27
N ASN A 95 -21.58 1.76 4.51
CA ASN A 95 -22.30 0.72 3.79
C ASN A 95 -21.41 0.13 2.68
N ARG A 96 -21.57 -1.17 2.40
CA ARG A 96 -20.74 -1.93 1.45
C ARG A 96 -20.64 -1.25 0.08
N ARG A 97 -21.77 -0.81 -0.48
CA ARG A 97 -21.81 -0.12 -1.79
C ARG A 97 -20.99 1.17 -1.76
N GLN A 98 -21.18 2.01 -0.74
CA GLN A 98 -20.46 3.28 -0.61
C GLN A 98 -18.96 3.08 -0.42
N VAL A 99 -18.56 2.08 0.36
CA VAL A 99 -17.15 1.72 0.54
C VAL A 99 -16.53 1.25 -0.77
N LEU A 100 -17.20 0.40 -1.54
CA LEU A 100 -16.71 -0.06 -2.84
C LEU A 100 -16.55 1.09 -3.85
N ILE A 101 -17.57 1.95 -3.97
CA ILE A 101 -17.53 3.12 -4.86
C ILE A 101 -16.38 4.05 -4.44
N ARG A 102 -16.28 4.38 -3.14
CA ARG A 102 -15.20 5.24 -2.62
C ARG A 102 -13.82 4.65 -2.91
N THR A 103 -13.63 3.37 -2.64
CA THR A 103 -12.34 2.70 -2.91
C THR A 103 -12.02 2.71 -4.40
N LEU A 104 -12.99 2.38 -5.26
CA LEU A 104 -12.81 2.37 -6.71
C LEU A 104 -12.42 3.77 -7.24
N VAL A 105 -13.18 4.80 -6.86
CA VAL A 105 -12.91 6.19 -7.26
C VAL A 105 -11.52 6.63 -6.79
N LEU A 106 -11.14 6.29 -5.55
CA LEU A 106 -9.80 6.59 -5.04
C LEU A 106 -8.71 5.87 -5.84
N HIS A 107 -8.90 4.62 -6.23
CA HIS A 107 -7.90 3.85 -7.00
C HIS A 107 -7.76 4.38 -8.42
N ILE A 108 -8.87 4.74 -9.07
CA ILE A 108 -8.85 5.40 -10.39
C ILE A 108 -8.10 6.73 -10.28
N ALA A 109 -8.40 7.55 -9.26
CA ALA A 109 -7.69 8.81 -9.05
C ALA A 109 -6.18 8.61 -8.84
N CYS A 110 -5.77 7.57 -8.10
CA CYS A 110 -4.36 7.22 -7.94
C CYS A 110 -3.70 6.84 -9.26
N ILE A 111 -4.38 6.04 -10.11
CA ILE A 111 -3.87 5.62 -11.42
C ILE A 111 -3.74 6.84 -12.35
N VAL A 112 -4.76 7.69 -12.42
CA VAL A 112 -4.74 8.92 -13.24
C VAL A 112 -3.61 9.84 -12.78
N PHE A 113 -3.48 10.08 -11.48
CA PHE A 113 -2.41 10.92 -10.94
C PHE A 113 -1.01 10.36 -11.23
N SER A 114 -0.84 9.04 -11.13
CA SER A 114 0.42 8.36 -11.40
C SER A 114 0.71 8.14 -12.88
N SER A 115 -0.26 8.29 -13.77
CA SER A 115 -0.06 8.14 -15.23
C SER A 115 1.06 9.05 -15.76
N LEU A 116 1.16 10.26 -15.20
CA LEU A 116 2.21 11.23 -15.52
C LEU A 116 3.62 10.71 -15.20
N ARG A 117 3.77 9.75 -14.26
CA ARG A 117 5.05 9.07 -13.98
C ARG A 117 5.50 8.15 -15.10
N PHE A 118 4.57 7.52 -15.82
CA PHE A 118 4.89 6.68 -16.97
C PHE A 118 5.46 7.51 -18.13
N ALA A 119 5.11 8.79 -18.20
CA ALA A 119 5.62 9.71 -19.19
C ALA A 119 6.98 10.35 -18.83
N GLU A 120 7.61 10.00 -17.69
CA GLU A 120 8.87 10.63 -17.25
C GLU A 120 10.11 10.11 -17.99
N ALA A 121 10.10 8.86 -18.44
CA ALA A 121 11.25 8.22 -19.06
C ALA A 121 10.84 7.21 -20.13
N HIS A 122 11.72 7.00 -21.12
CA HIS A 122 11.58 5.98 -22.14
C HIS A 122 12.93 5.27 -22.36
N ILE A 123 12.87 4.11 -23.02
CA ILE A 123 14.05 3.32 -23.35
C ILE A 123 14.52 3.72 -24.75
N VAL A 124 15.83 3.94 -24.88
CA VAL A 124 16.52 4.13 -26.16
C VAL A 124 17.61 3.07 -26.26
N TYR A 125 17.96 2.64 -27.47
CA TYR A 125 19.02 1.66 -27.69
C TYR A 125 20.30 2.38 -28.15
N ASP A 126 21.43 1.99 -27.55
CA ASP A 126 22.76 2.37 -28.02
C ASP A 126 23.12 1.63 -29.33
N ASP A 127 24.16 2.07 -30.02
CA ASP A 127 24.69 1.45 -31.25
C ASP A 127 25.07 -0.03 -31.05
N LYS A 128 25.36 -0.41 -29.79
CA LYS A 128 25.66 -1.79 -29.37
C LYS A 128 24.42 -2.61 -29.00
N GLY A 129 23.21 -2.08 -29.18
CA GLY A 129 21.94 -2.72 -28.80
C GLY A 129 21.63 -2.71 -27.31
N ASN A 130 22.37 -1.94 -26.50
CA ASN A 130 22.14 -1.83 -25.06
C ASN A 130 20.99 -0.87 -24.75
N MET A 131 20.11 -1.25 -23.82
CA MET A 131 19.02 -0.38 -23.35
C MET A 131 19.57 0.76 -22.46
N LEU A 132 19.29 1.99 -22.85
CA LEU A 132 19.59 3.22 -22.13
C LEU A 132 18.29 3.89 -21.67
N ILE A 133 18.31 4.49 -20.48
CA ILE A 133 17.16 5.23 -19.94
C ILE A 133 17.32 6.70 -20.32
N ARG A 134 16.36 7.25 -21.07
CA ARG A 134 16.33 8.68 -21.41
C ARG A 134 15.09 9.35 -20.82
N LYS A 135 15.30 10.52 -20.21
CA LYS A 135 14.20 11.37 -19.73
C LYS A 135 13.45 11.97 -20.92
N THR A 136 12.13 12.11 -20.79
CA THR A 136 11.31 12.78 -21.80
C THR A 136 11.44 14.31 -21.71
N ALA A 137 10.99 15.03 -22.75
CA ALA A 137 10.90 16.49 -22.73
C ALA A 137 10.00 16.99 -21.58
N LEU A 138 8.94 16.24 -21.24
CA LEU A 138 8.09 16.52 -20.10
C LEU A 138 8.87 16.49 -18.78
N ALA A 139 9.68 15.45 -18.56
CA ALA A 139 10.52 15.35 -17.36
C ALA A 139 11.69 16.34 -17.33
N ALA A 140 12.09 16.90 -18.48
CA ALA A 140 13.09 17.96 -18.58
C ALA A 140 12.53 19.35 -18.26
N SER A 141 11.21 19.56 -18.42
CA SER A 141 10.55 20.82 -18.10
C SER A 141 10.66 21.15 -16.62
N GLU A 142 11.10 22.39 -16.32
CA GLU A 142 11.23 22.87 -14.95
C GLU A 142 9.88 22.95 -14.24
N ILE A 143 8.84 23.36 -14.95
CA ILE A 143 7.47 23.45 -14.42
C ILE A 143 7.01 22.08 -13.96
N PHE A 144 7.19 21.05 -14.80
CA PHE A 144 6.83 19.68 -14.42
C PHE A 144 7.63 19.19 -13.21
N ARG A 145 8.95 19.46 -13.18
CA ARG A 145 9.84 19.07 -12.09
C ARG A 145 9.48 19.71 -10.75
N TYR A 146 9.13 20.99 -10.72
CA TYR A 146 8.82 21.69 -9.47
C TYR A 146 7.34 21.54 -9.07
N VAL A 147 6.40 21.72 -10.01
CA VAL A 147 4.96 21.69 -9.69
C VAL A 147 4.48 20.26 -9.50
N TYR A 148 4.72 19.37 -10.46
CA TYR A 148 4.23 18.00 -10.37
C TYR A 148 5.11 17.14 -9.47
N THR A 149 6.40 17.01 -9.78
CA THR A 149 7.27 16.06 -9.08
C THR A 149 7.60 16.48 -7.64
N LEU A 150 7.75 17.79 -7.38
CA LEU A 150 8.16 18.29 -6.05
C LEU A 150 6.97 18.74 -5.19
N ALA A 151 6.03 19.54 -5.72
CA ALA A 151 4.92 20.03 -4.91
C ALA A 151 3.76 19.02 -4.84
N LEU A 152 3.07 18.78 -5.96
CA LEU A 152 1.85 17.97 -5.99
C LEU A 152 2.09 16.52 -5.56
N TYR A 153 3.15 15.90 -6.07
CA TYR A 153 3.44 14.50 -5.72
C TYR A 153 3.71 14.34 -4.22
N TYR A 154 4.55 15.18 -3.61
CA TYR A 154 4.81 15.09 -2.16
C TYR A 154 3.58 15.45 -1.34
N PHE A 155 2.80 16.42 -1.78
CA PHE A 155 1.56 16.76 -1.11
C PHE A 155 0.59 15.58 -1.08
N ILE A 156 0.33 14.95 -2.23
CA ILE A 156 -0.65 13.86 -2.39
C ILE A 156 -0.17 12.52 -1.83
N THR A 157 1.13 12.23 -1.93
CA THR A 157 1.70 10.93 -1.50
C THR A 157 2.13 10.92 -0.03
N TYR A 158 2.41 12.10 0.56
CA TYR A 158 2.97 12.21 1.90
C TYR A 158 2.19 13.18 2.80
N LEU A 159 2.19 14.49 2.53
CA LEU A 159 1.70 15.50 3.48
C LEU A 159 0.21 15.34 3.79
N LEU A 160 -0.63 15.21 2.76
CA LEU A 160 -2.07 15.11 2.92
C LEU A 160 -2.48 13.77 3.58
N PRO A 161 -2.02 12.60 3.13
CA PRO A 161 -2.29 11.33 3.83
C PRO A 161 -1.83 11.35 5.29
N LEU A 162 -0.62 11.85 5.56
CA LEU A 162 -0.07 11.93 6.92
C LEU A 162 -0.95 12.79 7.83
N SER A 163 -1.32 13.97 7.37
CA SER A 163 -2.17 14.91 8.12
C SER A 163 -3.53 14.30 8.45
N LEU A 164 -4.16 13.64 7.47
CA LEU A 164 -5.43 12.95 7.67
C LEU A 164 -5.32 11.79 8.64
N LEU A 165 -4.26 10.97 8.54
CA LEU A 165 -4.04 9.84 9.44
C LEU A 165 -3.82 10.30 10.87
N ILE A 166 -2.99 11.31 11.10
CA ILE A 166 -2.77 11.89 12.43
C ILE A 166 -4.09 12.41 12.99
N TYR A 167 -4.81 13.23 12.22
CA TYR A 167 -6.09 13.80 12.65
C TYR A 167 -7.11 12.71 13.04
N PHE A 168 -7.36 11.74 12.15
CA PHE A 168 -8.32 10.68 12.42
C PHE A 168 -7.91 9.79 13.59
N THR A 169 -6.62 9.46 13.70
CA THR A 169 -6.10 8.56 14.75
C THR A 169 -6.14 9.22 16.12
N VAL A 170 -5.79 10.51 16.22
CA VAL A 170 -5.90 11.29 17.46
C VAL A 170 -7.35 11.36 17.91
N ARG A 171 -8.27 11.79 17.03
CA ARG A 171 -9.70 11.91 17.37
C ARG A 171 -10.32 10.56 17.73
N LEU A 172 -9.95 9.50 17.02
CA LEU A 172 -10.37 8.13 17.31
C LEU A 172 -9.91 7.71 18.72
N SER A 173 -8.64 7.95 19.05
CA SER A 173 -8.06 7.56 20.34
C SER A 173 -8.68 8.33 21.50
N THR A 174 -8.89 9.65 21.36
CA THR A 174 -9.52 10.47 22.39
C THR A 174 -10.95 10.02 22.67
N ASN A 175 -11.78 9.88 21.62
CA ASN A 175 -13.17 9.44 21.79
C ASN A 175 -13.25 8.03 22.39
N LEU A 176 -12.33 7.13 22.06
CA LEU A 176 -12.31 5.80 22.66
C LEU A 176 -11.92 5.82 24.14
N LYS A 177 -10.97 6.66 24.54
CA LYS A 177 -10.62 6.85 25.96
C LYS A 177 -11.83 7.36 26.74
N GLU A 178 -12.55 8.35 26.21
CA GLU A 178 -13.78 8.87 26.82
C GLU A 178 -14.89 7.82 26.89
N MET A 179 -15.11 7.06 25.80
CA MET A 179 -16.08 5.97 25.77
C MET A 179 -15.72 4.85 26.75
N ASN A 180 -14.44 4.51 26.89
CA ASN A 180 -13.97 3.49 27.83
C ASN A 180 -14.09 3.96 29.28
N LYS A 181 -13.77 5.24 29.57
CA LYS A 181 -14.00 5.81 30.91
C LYS A 181 -15.47 5.74 31.31
N LYS A 182 -16.38 6.02 30.37
CA LYS A 182 -17.84 5.89 30.55
C LYS A 182 -18.35 4.43 30.54
N ARG A 183 -17.53 3.45 30.15
CA ARG A 183 -17.92 2.03 30.01
C ARG A 183 -17.14 1.08 30.93
N GLN A 184 -16.20 1.57 31.73
CA GLN A 184 -15.54 0.77 32.76
C GLN A 184 -16.52 0.20 33.80
N GLU A 185 -17.77 0.66 33.79
CA GLU A 185 -18.86 0.10 34.58
C GLU A 185 -19.58 -1.10 33.91
N MET A 186 -19.41 -1.38 32.59
CA MET A 186 -20.14 -2.47 31.91
C MET A 186 -19.42 -3.14 30.70
N THR A 187 -18.94 -4.37 30.92
CA THR A 187 -18.89 -5.55 30.01
C THR A 187 -17.79 -5.72 28.92
N LYS A 188 -17.47 -7.01 28.67
CA LYS A 188 -16.57 -7.67 27.68
C LYS A 188 -16.50 -7.08 26.25
N LYS A 189 -17.52 -6.35 25.78
CA LYS A 189 -17.55 -5.72 24.44
C LYS A 189 -16.53 -4.58 24.26
N ALA A 190 -16.00 -4.01 25.34
CA ALA A 190 -14.94 -3.00 25.28
C ALA A 190 -13.61 -3.60 24.78
N LYS A 191 -13.31 -4.85 25.14
CA LYS A 191 -12.04 -5.52 24.82
C LYS A 191 -11.84 -5.72 23.31
N GLU A 192 -12.82 -6.28 22.60
CA GLU A 192 -12.73 -6.50 21.14
C GLU A 192 -12.53 -5.20 20.33
N ARG A 193 -13.09 -4.08 20.79
CA ARG A 193 -12.98 -2.78 20.12
C ARG A 193 -11.64 -2.10 20.40
N SER A 194 -11.08 -2.35 21.59
CA SER A 194 -9.75 -1.90 21.99
C SER A 194 -8.67 -2.53 21.11
N ASP A 195 -8.70 -3.85 20.93
CA ASP A 195 -7.69 -4.59 20.15
C ASP A 195 -7.66 -4.17 18.68
N LEU A 196 -8.83 -3.91 18.11
CA LEU A 196 -8.96 -3.43 16.73
C LEU A 196 -8.49 -1.98 16.54
N THR A 197 -8.61 -1.14 17.57
CA THR A 197 -8.10 0.23 17.51
C THR A 197 -6.58 0.25 17.65
N LEU A 198 -6.05 -0.56 18.57
CA LEU A 198 -4.62 -0.70 18.77
C LEU A 198 -3.92 -1.12 17.46
N SER A 199 -4.48 -2.07 16.73
CA SER A 199 -3.91 -2.48 15.43
C SER A 199 -3.88 -1.39 14.38
N LEU A 200 -4.89 -0.52 14.34
CA LEU A 200 -4.91 0.62 13.42
C LEU A 200 -3.86 1.66 13.80
N VAL A 201 -3.71 1.94 15.09
CA VAL A 201 -2.66 2.84 15.59
C VAL A 201 -1.29 2.30 15.21
N ILE A 202 -1.05 1.00 15.39
CA ILE A 202 0.22 0.34 15.03
C ILE A 202 0.47 0.44 13.51
N VAL A 203 -0.52 0.11 12.67
CA VAL A 203 -0.39 0.25 11.19
C VAL A 203 -0.07 1.69 10.80
N VAL A 204 -0.75 2.68 11.41
CA VAL A 204 -0.50 4.09 11.14
C VAL A 204 0.90 4.50 11.57
N VAL A 205 1.38 4.08 12.75
CA VAL A 205 2.75 4.40 13.21
C VAL A 205 3.81 3.79 12.28
N ILE A 206 3.65 2.53 11.89
CA ILE A 206 4.55 1.86 10.93
C ILE A 206 4.50 2.58 9.57
N PHE A 207 3.32 3.01 9.14
CA PHE A 207 3.16 3.81 7.93
C PHE A 207 3.90 5.13 8.01
N ILE A 208 3.70 5.91 9.07
CA ILE A 208 4.39 7.18 9.29
C ILE A 208 5.90 6.96 9.22
N PHE A 209 6.41 6.00 10.00
CA PHE A 209 7.84 5.70 10.04
C PHE A 209 8.39 5.29 8.67
N SER A 210 7.71 4.39 7.96
CA SER A 210 8.13 3.97 6.61
C SER A 210 8.11 5.12 5.59
N GLN A 211 7.20 6.08 5.74
CA GLN A 211 7.08 7.19 4.81
C GLN A 211 8.06 8.33 5.06
N LEU A 212 8.68 8.41 6.24
CA LEU A 212 9.77 9.38 6.51
C LEU A 212 10.95 9.17 5.56
N PHE A 213 11.15 7.96 5.04
CA PHE A 213 12.27 7.67 4.14
C PHE A 213 12.11 8.32 2.74
N ASN A 214 10.89 8.64 2.30
CA ASN A 214 10.63 9.25 1.00
C ASN A 214 11.19 10.68 0.85
N PRO A 215 10.91 11.64 1.76
CA PRO A 215 11.51 12.97 1.71
C PRO A 215 13.02 12.91 1.93
N ILE A 216 13.50 12.05 2.83
CA ILE A 216 14.94 11.89 3.08
C ILE A 216 15.66 11.42 1.80
N ARG A 217 15.13 10.42 1.09
CA ARG A 217 15.68 9.93 -0.20
C ARG A 217 15.86 11.07 -1.21
N ARG A 218 14.96 12.06 -1.20
CA ARG A 218 15.04 13.22 -2.08
C ARG A 218 16.10 14.23 -1.66
N VAL A 219 16.25 14.47 -0.36
CA VAL A 219 17.38 15.27 0.16
C VAL A 219 18.70 14.64 -0.27
N PHE A 220 18.85 13.32 -0.13
CA PHE A 220 20.03 12.59 -0.63
C PHE A 220 20.18 12.70 -2.16
N PHE A 221 19.09 12.67 -2.93
CA PHE A 221 19.15 12.85 -4.39
C PHE A 221 19.67 14.25 -4.77
N VAL A 222 19.25 15.30 -4.06
CA VAL A 222 19.67 16.69 -4.32
C VAL A 222 21.12 16.90 -3.89
N MET A 223 21.51 16.45 -2.69
CA MET A 223 22.88 16.64 -2.19
C MET A 223 23.93 15.92 -3.00
N TYR A 224 23.68 14.66 -3.40
CA TYR A 224 24.70 13.83 -4.03
C TYR A 224 24.59 13.77 -5.56
N GLY A 225 23.59 14.41 -6.18
CA GLY A 225 23.40 14.44 -7.64
C GLY A 225 23.12 13.06 -8.28
N PRO A 226 22.85 12.95 -9.60
CA PRO A 226 22.42 11.69 -10.23
C PRO A 226 23.52 10.61 -10.36
N ILE A 227 24.80 10.99 -10.33
CA ILE A 227 25.95 10.14 -10.72
C ILE A 227 26.51 9.30 -9.55
N THR A 228 26.10 9.57 -8.32
CA THR A 228 26.71 9.02 -7.09
C THR A 228 26.13 7.70 -6.60
N LEU A 229 25.47 6.90 -7.46
CA LEU A 229 25.06 5.54 -7.08
C LEU A 229 26.26 4.56 -7.10
N ARG A 230 27.38 4.96 -6.48
CA ARG A 230 28.59 4.16 -6.31
C ARG A 230 28.53 3.40 -4.98
N CYS A 231 29.03 2.17 -4.98
CA CYS A 231 29.19 1.37 -3.77
C CYS A 231 30.01 2.16 -2.73
N GLY A 232 29.61 2.11 -1.46
CA GLY A 232 30.27 2.86 -0.37
C GLY A 232 29.72 4.26 -0.09
N THR A 233 28.83 4.80 -0.94
CA THR A 233 28.21 6.11 -0.68
C THR A 233 27.02 6.00 0.29
N PRO A 234 26.77 7.00 1.18
CA PRO A 234 25.62 7.00 2.07
C PRO A 234 24.27 6.83 1.34
N ARG A 235 24.16 7.42 0.15
CA ARG A 235 22.97 7.32 -0.70
C ARG A 235 22.70 5.89 -1.17
N PHE A 236 23.72 5.10 -1.45
CA PHE A 236 23.59 3.70 -1.86
C PHE A 236 22.92 2.87 -0.75
N TYR A 237 23.42 2.97 0.48
CA TYR A 237 22.85 2.25 1.62
C TYR A 237 21.45 2.76 1.98
N PHE A 238 21.23 4.07 1.95
CA PHE A 238 19.95 4.66 2.31
C PHE A 238 18.81 4.21 1.39
N ILE A 239 19.04 4.09 0.08
CA ILE A 239 18.02 3.60 -0.86
C ILE A 239 17.60 2.17 -0.52
N SER A 240 18.55 1.29 -0.18
CA SER A 240 18.25 -0.08 0.23
C SER A 240 17.42 -0.11 1.51
N TRP A 241 17.78 0.68 2.51
CA TRP A 241 16.99 0.81 3.75
C TRP A 241 15.58 1.33 3.48
N ALA A 242 15.44 2.37 2.67
CA ALA A 242 14.14 2.93 2.31
C ALA A 242 13.24 1.87 1.66
N VAL A 243 13.77 1.05 0.74
CA VAL A 243 13.00 -0.03 0.12
C VAL A 243 12.65 -1.12 1.13
N ILE A 244 13.56 -1.51 2.02
CA ILE A 244 13.28 -2.48 3.08
C ILE A 244 12.11 -2.01 3.95
N PHE A 245 12.11 -0.74 4.38
CA PHE A 245 11.03 -0.19 5.21
C PHE A 245 9.70 -0.11 4.48
N VAL A 246 9.69 0.17 3.18
CA VAL A 246 8.46 0.10 2.37
C VAL A 246 7.93 -1.34 2.28
N ASN A 247 8.80 -2.34 2.08
CA ASN A 247 8.39 -3.74 2.06
C ASN A 247 7.91 -4.21 3.43
N LEU A 248 8.58 -3.81 4.52
CA LEU A 248 8.15 -4.10 5.87
C LEU A 248 6.78 -3.49 6.17
N ASN A 249 6.50 -2.26 5.71
CA ASN A 249 5.18 -1.65 5.86
C ASN A 249 4.08 -2.53 5.27
N SER A 250 4.25 -2.94 4.01
CA SER A 250 3.26 -3.79 3.32
C SER A 250 3.19 -5.21 3.90
N ALA A 251 4.31 -5.81 4.30
CA ALA A 251 4.32 -7.14 4.90
C ALA A 251 3.69 -7.17 6.30
N CYS A 252 3.97 -6.18 7.15
CA CYS A 252 3.44 -6.10 8.51
C CYS A 252 1.91 -5.98 8.54
N ASN A 253 1.30 -5.31 7.56
CA ASN A 253 -0.16 -5.15 7.49
C ASN A 253 -0.89 -6.51 7.53
N PHE A 254 -0.40 -7.52 6.81
CA PHE A 254 -0.96 -8.88 6.85
C PHE A 254 -0.91 -9.48 8.25
N PHE A 255 0.25 -9.45 8.91
CA PHE A 255 0.42 -10.00 10.26
C PHE A 255 -0.43 -9.26 11.29
N ILE A 256 -0.48 -7.93 11.21
CA ILE A 256 -1.28 -7.10 12.11
C ILE A 256 -2.77 -7.41 11.95
N PHE A 257 -3.27 -7.57 10.73
CA PHE A 257 -4.67 -7.94 10.51
C PHE A 257 -4.97 -9.38 10.96
N CYS A 258 -4.06 -10.32 10.73
CA CYS A 258 -4.17 -11.68 11.24
C CYS A 258 -4.25 -11.72 12.77
N LEU A 259 -3.38 -10.99 13.48
CA LEU A 259 -3.32 -11.02 14.94
C LEU A 259 -4.48 -10.25 15.58
N CYS A 260 -4.80 -9.07 15.06
CA CYS A 260 -5.65 -8.11 15.76
C CYS A 260 -7.07 -7.97 15.20
N SER A 261 -7.41 -8.58 14.05
CA SER A 261 -8.75 -8.49 13.47
C SER A 261 -9.46 -9.85 13.45
N PRO A 262 -10.37 -10.13 14.41
CA PRO A 262 -11.20 -11.34 14.39
C PRO A 262 -12.05 -11.47 13.12
N GLY A 263 -12.50 -10.35 12.55
CA GLY A 263 -13.27 -10.31 11.30
C GLY A 263 -12.45 -10.72 10.08
N PHE A 264 -11.18 -10.32 10.02
CA PHE A 264 -10.26 -10.74 8.96
C PHE A 264 -9.99 -12.24 9.05
N ARG A 265 -9.66 -12.75 10.25
CA ARG A 265 -9.47 -14.20 10.50
C ARG A 265 -10.68 -15.04 10.08
N ARG A 266 -11.91 -14.59 10.37
CA ARG A 266 -13.14 -15.31 10.00
C ARG A 266 -13.30 -15.40 8.47
N GLN A 267 -13.05 -14.32 7.74
CA GLN A 267 -13.16 -14.34 6.28
C GLN A 267 -12.03 -15.11 5.60
N LEU A 268 -10.79 -14.99 6.11
CA LEU A 268 -9.66 -15.77 5.63
C LEU A 268 -9.95 -17.28 5.79
N LYS A 269 -10.43 -17.70 6.97
CA LYS A 269 -10.87 -19.09 7.21
C LYS A 269 -11.98 -19.51 6.25
N GLN A 270 -12.96 -18.65 5.96
CA GLN A 270 -14.01 -18.97 4.99
C GLN A 270 -13.47 -19.11 3.55
N MET A 271 -12.52 -18.27 3.13
CA MET A 271 -11.90 -18.38 1.81
C MET A 271 -11.07 -19.65 1.67
N VAL A 272 -10.29 -20.01 2.70
CA VAL A 272 -9.49 -21.24 2.72
C VAL A 272 -10.40 -22.48 2.81
N ALA A 273 -11.43 -22.46 3.67
CA ALA A 273 -12.35 -23.58 3.84
C ALA A 273 -13.24 -23.84 2.62
N LYS A 274 -13.73 -22.78 1.94
CA LYS A 274 -14.49 -22.94 0.69
C LYS A 274 -13.66 -23.52 -0.45
N ARG A 275 -12.33 -23.35 -0.42
CA ARG A 275 -11.42 -23.95 -1.40
C ARG A 275 -11.21 -25.46 -1.17
N GLY A 276 -11.60 -25.98 -0.01
CA GLY A 276 -11.63 -27.42 0.30
C GLY A 276 -12.95 -28.12 -0.04
N GLN A 277 -13.94 -27.42 -0.61
CA GLN A 277 -15.23 -27.97 -1.04
C GLN A 277 -15.41 -27.95 -2.56
N ILE A 278 -14.32 -28.14 -3.31
CA ILE A 278 -14.45 -28.57 -4.71
C ILE A 278 -14.77 -30.07 -4.63
N GLU A 279 -16.07 -30.39 -4.59
CA GLU A 279 -16.56 -31.75 -4.81
C GLU A 279 -16.00 -32.26 -6.15
N PRO A 280 -15.48 -33.49 -6.23
CA PRO A 280 -15.17 -34.07 -7.53
C PRO A 280 -16.48 -34.15 -8.32
N LEU A 281 -16.47 -33.63 -9.56
CA LEU A 281 -17.55 -33.84 -10.52
C LEU A 281 -17.75 -35.37 -10.68
N GLY A 282 -18.70 -35.93 -9.94
CA GLY A 282 -19.19 -37.28 -10.14
C GLY A 282 -19.98 -37.29 -11.44
N LEU A 283 -19.34 -37.75 -12.52
CA LEU A 283 -20.04 -38.25 -13.70
C LEU A 283 -20.92 -39.43 -13.27
N SER A 284 -22.20 -39.20 -12.99
CA SER A 284 -23.21 -40.24 -13.06
C SER A 284 -23.64 -40.37 -14.52
N MET A 285 -22.96 -41.24 -15.28
CA MET A 285 -23.52 -41.78 -16.51
C MET A 285 -24.70 -42.68 -16.13
N THR A 286 -25.91 -42.22 -16.39
CA THR A 286 -27.09 -43.08 -16.52
C THR A 286 -26.93 -43.90 -17.79
N VAL A 287 -26.47 -45.14 -17.66
CA VAL A 287 -26.64 -46.17 -18.70
C VAL A 287 -27.93 -46.91 -18.37
N ASN A 288 -28.97 -46.63 -19.14
CA ASN A 288 -30.11 -47.52 -19.28
C ASN A 288 -29.63 -48.78 -20.02
N ASN A 289 -29.85 -49.94 -19.41
CA ASN A 289 -30.46 -51.14 -20.02
C ASN A 289 -30.63 -52.22 -18.95
#